data_AF-A0A7V2RPB9-F1
#
_entry.id   AF-A0A7V2RPB9-F1
#
_cell.length_a   1.000
_cell.length_b   1.000
_cell.length_c   1.000
_cell.angle_alpha   90.00
_cell.angle_beta   90.00
_cell.angle_gamma   90.00
#
_symmetry.space_group_name_H-M   'P 1'
#
loop_
_entity.id
_entity.type
_entity.pdbx_description
1 polymer ?
#
loop_
_entity_poly.entity_id
_entity_poly.type
_entity_poly.pdbx_seq_one_letter_code
_entity_poly.pdbx_strand_id
1 'polypeptide(L)'
;MKNILIVSILLFLSCSVSQKTIPEKKNENIEGLAREFKTVFFYYCVSKSYKEDRWGDTDISFSHDLGLGLNDYRLIDSLSTITAQKIYLDSVKWTDQMCGDCSEIELKNLEDEGMIGKRTLRFCLDYYTSNELDSIARANVKEYKW
;
A
#
# COMPACT_ATOMS: atom_id res chain seq x y z
N MET A 1 29.94 -43.23 44.67
CA MET A 1 29.79 -43.32 43.20
C MET A 1 28.32 -43.42 42.81
N LYS A 2 27.53 -42.36 42.99
CA LYS A 2 26.12 -42.31 42.53
C LYS A 2 25.73 -40.94 41.95
N ASN A 3 26.52 -39.89 42.23
CA ASN A 3 26.20 -38.52 41.83
C ASN A 3 26.96 -38.04 40.58
N ILE A 4 27.92 -38.82 40.05
CA ILE A 4 28.66 -38.47 38.82
C ILE A 4 27.82 -38.80 37.57
N LEU A 5 26.93 -39.80 37.66
CA LEU A 5 26.09 -40.24 36.54
C LEU A 5 25.00 -39.25 36.15
N ILE A 6 24.58 -38.38 37.07
CA ILE A 6 23.50 -37.41 36.84
C ILE A 6 24.01 -36.19 36.04
N VAL A 7 25.28 -35.82 36.21
CA VAL A 7 25.90 -34.70 35.47
C VAL A 7 26.14 -35.06 34.01
N SER A 8 26.42 -36.34 33.71
CA SER A 8 26.57 -36.80 32.32
C SER A 8 25.28 -36.79 31.51
N ILE A 9 24.11 -36.90 32.14
CA ILE A 9 22.81 -36.87 31.44
C ILE A 9 22.44 -35.44 31.00
N LEU A 10 22.87 -34.42 31.75
CA LEU A 10 22.63 -33.01 31.42
C LEU A 10 23.46 -32.49 30.24
N LEU A 11 24.56 -33.18 29.87
CA LEU A 11 25.39 -32.81 28.72
C LEU A 11 24.87 -33.37 27.38
N PHE A 12 23.98 -34.38 27.40
CA PHE A 12 23.39 -34.96 26.18
C PHE A 12 22.11 -34.27 25.70
N LEU A 13 21.59 -33.27 26.43
CA LEU A 13 20.49 -32.42 25.94
C LEU A 13 20.98 -31.28 25.02
N SER A 14 22.30 -31.11 24.87
CA SER A 14 22.92 -30.12 24.01
C SER A 14 23.21 -30.68 22.61
N CYS A 15 22.21 -31.21 21.90
CA CYS A 15 22.20 -31.25 20.42
C CYS A 15 20.95 -31.94 19.91
N SER A 16 19.89 -31.17 19.63
CA SER A 16 18.89 -31.45 18.58
C SER A 16 18.00 -30.22 18.37
N VAL A 17 18.59 -29.05 18.13
CA VAL A 17 17.85 -28.00 17.39
C VAL A 17 18.35 -28.08 15.96
N SER A 18 17.54 -28.77 15.16
CA SER A 18 17.64 -28.79 13.71
C SER A 18 17.84 -27.37 13.20
N GLN A 19 18.97 -27.13 12.54
CA GLN A 19 19.16 -25.94 11.71
C GLN A 19 18.17 -26.01 10.54
N LYS A 20 17.07 -25.27 10.66
CA LYS A 20 16.39 -24.58 9.54
C LYS A 20 15.35 -23.58 10.05
N THR A 21 15.74 -22.71 10.99
CA THR A 21 15.02 -21.45 11.25
C THR A 21 15.41 -20.40 10.22
N ILE A 22 15.06 -20.64 8.95
CA ILE A 22 14.89 -19.59 7.94
C ILE A 22 13.45 -19.68 7.38
N PRO A 23 12.39 -19.36 8.16
CA PRO A 23 11.14 -18.91 7.54
C PRO A 23 10.68 -17.51 7.99
N GLU A 24 10.88 -17.10 9.24
CA GLU A 24 10.29 -15.86 9.77
C GLU A 24 10.91 -14.59 9.17
N LYS A 25 12.25 -14.50 9.19
CA LYS A 25 12.96 -13.29 8.74
C LYS A 25 12.75 -12.97 7.25
N LYS A 26 12.51 -14.00 6.42
CA LYS A 26 12.22 -13.85 4.99
C LYS A 26 10.80 -13.33 4.76
N ASN A 27 9.85 -13.79 5.58
CA ASN A 27 8.46 -13.36 5.50
C ASN A 27 8.32 -11.90 5.97
N GLU A 28 8.99 -11.51 7.06
CA GLU A 28 9.01 -10.12 7.54
C GLU A 28 9.51 -9.12 6.48
N ASN A 29 10.53 -9.49 5.70
CA ASN A 29 11.03 -8.63 4.62
C ASN A 29 10.01 -8.51 3.47
N ILE A 30 9.35 -9.61 3.09
CA ILE A 30 8.28 -9.60 2.08
C ILE A 30 7.09 -8.75 2.55
N GLU A 31 6.68 -8.86 3.81
CA GLU A 31 5.62 -8.02 4.38
C GLU A 31 6.01 -6.54 4.40
N GLY A 32 7.27 -6.23 4.72
CA GLY A 32 7.80 -4.87 4.69
C GLY A 32 7.74 -4.27 3.28
N LEU A 33 8.23 -5.00 2.29
CA LEU A 33 8.19 -4.57 0.89
C LEU A 33 6.76 -4.47 0.34
N ALA A 34 5.88 -5.41 0.68
CA ALA A 34 4.48 -5.32 0.29
C ALA A 34 3.79 -4.10 0.93
N ARG A 35 4.12 -3.77 2.18
CA ARG A 35 3.62 -2.54 2.83
C ARG A 35 4.14 -1.30 2.14
N GLU A 36 5.43 -1.25 1.81
CA GLU A 36 6.04 -0.13 1.09
C GLU A 36 5.38 0.08 -0.28
N PHE A 37 5.20 -0.99 -1.05
CA PHE A 37 4.49 -0.97 -2.34
C PHE A 37 3.12 -0.30 -2.22
N LYS A 38 2.34 -0.69 -1.21
CA LYS A 38 1.01 -0.15 -0.98
C LYS A 38 1.05 1.31 -0.55
N THR A 39 2.01 1.69 0.30
CA THR A 39 2.18 3.08 0.76
C THR A 39 2.52 4.01 -0.41
N VAL A 40 3.48 3.62 -1.25
CA VAL A 40 3.85 4.37 -2.46
C VAL A 40 2.66 4.44 -3.43
N PHE A 41 1.92 3.34 -3.60
CA PHE A 41 0.69 3.34 -4.38
C PHE A 41 -0.33 4.37 -3.87
N PHE A 42 -0.58 4.39 -2.56
CA PHE A 42 -1.55 5.32 -1.97
C PHE A 42 -1.15 6.77 -2.25
N TYR A 43 0.12 7.10 -2.02
CA TYR A 43 0.66 8.43 -2.32
C TYR A 43 0.48 8.81 -3.79
N TYR A 44 0.86 7.94 -4.73
CA TYR A 44 0.73 8.21 -6.17
C TYR A 44 -0.73 8.37 -6.58
N CYS A 45 -1.62 7.53 -6.03
CA CYS A 45 -3.06 7.60 -6.29
C CYS A 45 -3.64 8.95 -5.86
N VAL A 46 -3.27 9.41 -4.65
CA VAL A 46 -3.71 10.69 -4.10
C VAL A 46 -3.16 11.85 -4.93
N SER A 47 -1.86 11.87 -5.18
CA SER A 47 -1.17 12.91 -5.96
C SER A 47 -1.78 13.05 -7.36
N LYS A 48 -1.88 11.95 -8.13
CA LYS A 48 -2.44 11.95 -9.50
C LYS A 48 -3.91 12.33 -9.57
N SER A 49 -4.64 12.14 -8.47
CA SER A 49 -6.05 12.49 -8.43
C SER A 49 -6.27 13.98 -8.21
N TYR A 50 -5.40 14.71 -7.51
CA TYR A 50 -5.54 16.16 -7.39
C TYR A 50 -5.00 16.88 -8.65
N LYS A 51 -5.53 18.06 -8.99
CA LYS A 51 -4.93 18.92 -10.02
C LYS A 51 -3.56 19.41 -9.51
N GLU A 52 -2.61 19.54 -10.44
CA GLU A 52 -1.17 19.77 -10.24
C GLU A 52 -0.81 20.95 -9.30
N ASP A 53 -1.77 21.82 -8.96
CA ASP A 53 -1.49 23.09 -8.29
C ASP A 53 -1.71 23.08 -6.76
N ARG A 54 -2.27 21.99 -6.19
CA ARG A 54 -2.70 21.97 -4.76
C ARG A 54 -1.81 21.19 -3.80
N TRP A 55 -0.96 20.32 -4.30
CA TRP A 55 0.07 19.67 -3.49
C TRP A 55 1.40 20.22 -3.96
N GLY A 56 1.92 21.23 -3.25
CA GLY A 56 3.28 21.66 -3.48
C GLY A 56 4.20 20.44 -3.38
N ASP A 57 5.23 20.39 -4.23
CA ASP A 57 6.34 19.41 -4.26
C ASP A 57 7.13 19.30 -2.93
N THR A 58 6.53 19.69 -1.80
CA THR A 58 7.18 20.08 -0.56
C THR A 58 6.66 19.36 0.69
N ASP A 59 5.66 18.47 0.60
CA ASP A 59 5.44 17.50 1.70
C ASP A 59 6.38 16.31 1.52
N ILE A 60 7.67 16.59 1.72
CA ILE A 60 8.81 15.68 1.54
C ILE A 60 9.08 14.88 2.81
N SER A 61 8.06 14.61 3.65
CA SER A 61 8.24 13.70 4.78
C SER A 61 8.51 12.24 4.35
N PHE A 62 8.73 11.99 3.05
CA PHE A 62 9.12 10.70 2.50
C PHE A 62 10.60 10.64 2.11
N SER A 63 11.33 9.85 2.90
CA SER A 63 12.63 9.29 2.59
C SER A 63 12.52 8.43 1.33
N HIS A 64 13.10 8.89 0.22
CA HIS A 64 13.37 8.01 -0.91
C HIS A 64 14.52 7.07 -0.56
N ASP A 65 14.26 6.07 0.28
CA ASP A 65 15.10 4.88 0.31
C ASP A 65 14.46 3.91 -0.69
N LEU A 66 15.21 3.61 -1.76
CA LEU A 66 14.82 2.75 -2.89
C LEU A 66 14.65 1.28 -2.42
N GLY A 67 13.65 1.01 -1.59
CA GLY A 67 13.34 -0.33 -1.08
C GLY A 67 12.69 -1.22 -2.13
N LEU A 68 12.02 -0.62 -3.12
CA LEU A 68 11.34 -1.31 -4.21
C LEU A 68 12.18 -1.26 -5.51
N GLY A 69 12.01 -2.24 -6.39
CA GLY A 69 12.69 -2.22 -7.68
C GLY A 69 11.97 -1.34 -8.71
N LEU A 70 12.67 -0.97 -9.78
CA LEU A 70 12.12 -0.09 -10.84
C LEU A 70 10.81 -0.61 -11.44
N ASN A 71 10.66 -1.93 -11.58
CA ASN A 71 9.45 -2.54 -12.12
C ASN A 71 8.26 -2.37 -11.17
N ASP A 72 8.49 -2.40 -9.86
CA ASP A 72 7.47 -2.14 -8.85
C ASP A 72 6.95 -0.71 -9.00
N TYR A 73 7.85 0.28 -9.08
CA TYR A 73 7.46 1.68 -9.28
C TYR A 73 6.68 1.89 -10.57
N ARG A 74 7.04 1.22 -11.67
CA ARG A 74 6.28 1.29 -12.93
C ARG A 74 4.87 0.70 -12.79
N LEU A 75 4.75 -0.43 -12.09
CA LEU A 75 3.45 -1.04 -11.83
C LEU A 75 2.60 -0.13 -10.94
N ILE A 76 3.19 0.42 -9.88
CA ILE A 76 2.53 1.37 -8.97
C ILE A 76 2.04 2.60 -9.74
N ASP A 77 2.86 3.17 -10.62
CA ASP A 77 2.50 4.31 -11.45
C ASP A 77 1.31 4.00 -12.37
N SER A 78 1.30 2.82 -12.98
CA SER A 78 0.19 2.37 -13.83
C SER A 78 -1.11 2.18 -13.02
N LEU A 79 -1.03 1.43 -11.90
CA LEU A 79 -2.18 1.16 -11.04
C LEU A 79 -2.77 2.44 -10.46
N SER A 80 -1.92 3.35 -9.98
CA SER A 80 -2.35 4.63 -9.41
C SER A 80 -2.99 5.53 -10.46
N THR A 81 -2.46 5.56 -11.69
CA THR A 81 -3.04 6.31 -12.81
C THR A 81 -4.43 5.79 -13.17
N ILE A 82 -4.59 4.47 -13.33
CA ILE A 82 -5.89 3.85 -13.63
C ILE A 82 -6.89 4.13 -12.51
N THR A 83 -6.46 4.00 -11.25
CA THR A 83 -7.31 4.26 -10.08
C THR A 83 -7.75 5.72 -10.04
N ALA A 84 -6.82 6.67 -10.23
CA ALA A 84 -7.12 8.10 -10.26
C ALA A 84 -8.09 8.47 -11.39
N GLN A 85 -7.94 7.87 -12.58
CA GLN A 85 -8.88 8.05 -13.69
C GLN A 85 -10.27 7.52 -13.32
N LYS A 86 -10.36 6.35 -12.70
CA LYS A 86 -11.63 5.78 -12.25
C LYS A 86 -12.32 6.67 -11.21
N ILE A 87 -11.58 7.18 -10.23
CA ILE A 87 -12.09 8.13 -9.24
C ILE A 87 -12.67 9.37 -9.92
N TYR A 88 -11.99 9.90 -10.94
CA TYR A 88 -12.50 11.03 -11.70
C TYR A 88 -13.79 10.69 -12.45
N LEU A 89 -13.83 9.58 -13.18
CA LEU A 89 -15.02 9.14 -13.91
C LEU A 89 -16.21 8.89 -12.98
N ASP A 90 -15.98 8.26 -11.84
CA ASP A 90 -17.01 8.01 -10.82
C ASP A 90 -17.50 9.33 -10.21
N SER A 91 -16.61 10.30 -9.99
CA SER A 91 -16.98 11.66 -9.58
C SER A 91 -17.86 12.35 -10.63
N VAL A 92 -17.49 12.30 -11.91
CA VAL A 92 -18.27 12.90 -13.00
C VAL A 92 -19.65 12.25 -13.08
N LYS A 93 -19.72 10.92 -13.06
CA LYS A 93 -20.98 10.17 -13.12
C LYS A 93 -21.87 10.46 -11.91
N TRP A 94 -21.30 10.55 -10.72
CA TRP A 94 -22.05 10.87 -9.52
C TRP A 94 -22.63 12.30 -9.57
N THR A 95 -21.85 13.27 -10.05
CA THR A 95 -22.32 14.64 -10.28
C THR A 95 -23.44 14.68 -11.32
N ASP A 96 -23.29 13.97 -12.44
CA ASP A 96 -24.31 13.85 -13.49
C ASP A 96 -25.63 13.25 -12.94
N GLN A 97 -25.53 12.22 -12.11
CA GLN A 97 -26.70 11.59 -11.46
C GLN A 97 -27.36 12.49 -10.41
N MET A 98 -26.58 13.30 -9.68
CA MET A 98 -27.13 14.20 -8.68
C MET A 98 -27.80 15.43 -9.29
N CYS A 99 -27.30 15.91 -10.42
CA CYS A 99 -27.60 17.26 -10.88
C CYS A 99 -28.16 17.38 -12.29
N GLY A 100 -28.90 16.36 -12.77
CA GLY A 100 -29.56 16.39 -14.08
C GLY A 100 -30.31 17.69 -14.43
N ASP A 101 -30.72 18.50 -13.43
CA ASP A 101 -31.29 19.86 -13.58
C ASP A 101 -30.80 20.89 -12.50
N CYS A 102 -29.64 20.70 -11.86
CA CYS A 102 -29.18 21.66 -10.83
C CYS A 102 -28.83 23.03 -11.39
N SER A 103 -29.17 24.08 -10.65
CA SER A 103 -28.64 25.42 -10.86
C SER A 103 -27.14 25.51 -10.52
N GLU A 104 -26.45 26.51 -11.08
CA GLU A 104 -25.03 26.77 -10.76
C GLU A 104 -24.77 26.95 -9.26
N ILE A 105 -25.74 27.49 -8.51
CA ILE A 105 -25.62 27.70 -7.07
C ILE A 105 -25.66 26.36 -6.32
N GLU A 106 -26.53 25.44 -6.71
CA GLU A 106 -26.61 24.11 -6.12
C GLU A 106 -25.35 23.28 -6.40
N LEU A 107 -24.83 23.36 -7.64
CA LEU A 107 -23.55 22.75 -8.00
C LEU A 107 -22.40 23.32 -7.17
N LYS A 108 -22.33 24.63 -7.00
CA LYS A 108 -21.29 25.29 -6.21
C LYS A 108 -21.37 24.90 -4.72
N ASN A 109 -22.56 24.86 -4.15
CA ASN A 109 -22.74 24.45 -2.76
C ASN A 109 -22.31 22.99 -2.54
N LEU A 110 -22.68 22.09 -3.46
CA LEU A 110 -22.25 20.69 -3.38
C LEU A 110 -20.74 20.53 -3.56
N GLU A 111 -20.09 21.37 -4.38
CA GLU A 111 -18.63 21.43 -4.49
C GLU A 111 -17.97 21.94 -3.20
N ASP A 112 -18.50 23.03 -2.63
CA ASP A 112 -18.01 23.64 -1.39
C ASP A 112 -18.21 22.71 -0.17
N GLU A 113 -19.27 21.89 -0.17
CA GLU A 113 -19.52 20.84 0.83
C GLU A 113 -18.66 19.58 0.62
N GLY A 114 -17.83 19.55 -0.43
CA GLY A 114 -17.00 18.38 -0.78
C GLY A 114 -17.81 17.16 -1.25
N MET A 115 -19.09 17.38 -1.57
CA MET A 115 -19.96 16.35 -2.13
C MET A 115 -19.66 16.15 -3.61
N ILE A 116 -19.48 17.24 -4.37
CA ILE A 116 -18.93 17.27 -5.73
C ILE A 116 -17.42 17.45 -5.63
N GLY A 117 -16.71 16.47 -6.15
CA GLY A 117 -15.25 16.45 -6.10
C GLY A 117 -14.74 15.01 -6.05
N LYS A 118 -13.49 14.84 -6.49
CA LYS A 118 -12.85 13.53 -6.45
C LYS A 118 -12.76 13.09 -4.98
N ARG A 119 -13.52 12.06 -4.59
CA ARG A 119 -13.42 11.39 -3.26
C ARG A 119 -12.13 10.59 -3.13
N THR A 120 -11.04 11.21 -3.57
CA THR A 120 -9.72 10.66 -3.80
C THR A 120 -9.20 9.93 -2.59
N LEU A 121 -9.20 10.59 -1.43
CA LEU A 121 -8.69 9.99 -0.20
C LEU A 121 -9.43 8.70 0.14
N ARG A 122 -10.77 8.71 0.05
CA ARG A 122 -11.57 7.51 0.32
C ARG A 122 -11.26 6.39 -0.67
N PHE A 123 -11.33 6.64 -1.97
CA PHE A 123 -11.11 5.58 -2.97
C PHE A 123 -9.67 5.05 -2.98
N CYS A 124 -8.67 5.93 -2.87
CA CYS A 124 -7.28 5.51 -2.75
C CYS A 124 -7.05 4.71 -1.46
N LEU A 125 -7.69 5.08 -0.35
CA LEU A 125 -7.62 4.35 0.92
C LEU A 125 -8.34 2.99 0.85
N ASP A 126 -9.52 2.96 0.22
CA ASP A 126 -10.29 1.73 0.00
C ASP A 126 -9.46 0.74 -0.83
N TYR A 127 -8.77 1.22 -1.88
CA TYR A 127 -7.90 0.35 -2.67
C TYR A 127 -6.59 -0.01 -1.93
N TYR A 128 -6.01 0.92 -1.18
CA TYR A 128 -4.89 0.66 -0.26
C TYR A 128 -5.22 -0.44 0.76
N THR A 129 -6.45 -0.52 1.25
CA THR A 129 -6.88 -1.55 2.21
C THR A 129 -7.43 -2.82 1.55
N SER A 130 -7.48 -2.87 0.22
CA SER A 130 -8.07 -4.00 -0.50
C SER A 130 -7.20 -5.25 -0.50
N ASN A 131 -7.85 -6.42 -0.50
CA ASN A 131 -7.18 -7.72 -0.69
C ASN A 131 -6.54 -7.86 -2.08
N GLU A 132 -7.05 -7.14 -3.07
CA GLU A 132 -6.53 -7.12 -4.43
C GLU A 132 -5.13 -6.49 -4.46
N LEU A 133 -5.00 -5.26 -3.94
CA LEU A 133 -3.71 -4.60 -3.87
C LEU A 133 -2.73 -5.36 -2.97
N ASP A 134 -3.22 -5.95 -1.88
CA ASP A 134 -2.41 -6.84 -1.02
C ASP A 134 -1.85 -8.04 -1.80
N SER A 135 -2.67 -8.66 -2.65
CA SER A 135 -2.28 -9.80 -3.48
C SER A 135 -1.27 -9.39 -4.54
N ILE A 136 -1.50 -8.26 -5.23
CA ILE A 136 -0.59 -7.70 -6.23
C ILE A 136 0.77 -7.38 -5.59
N ALA A 137 0.77 -6.64 -4.48
CA ALA A 137 1.98 -6.25 -3.78
C ALA A 137 2.80 -7.48 -3.38
N ARG A 138 2.17 -8.46 -2.73
CA ARG A 138 2.84 -9.71 -2.29
C ARG A 138 3.33 -10.55 -3.46
N ALA A 139 2.59 -10.64 -4.57
CA ALA A 139 3.01 -11.40 -5.74
C ALA A 139 4.25 -10.78 -6.38
N ASN A 140 4.23 -9.46 -6.55
CA ASN A 140 5.27 -8.72 -7.24
C ASN A 140 6.57 -8.66 -6.42
N VAL A 141 6.50 -8.39 -5.12
CA VAL A 141 7.72 -8.36 -4.27
C VAL A 141 8.33 -9.74 -4.01
N LYS A 142 7.56 -10.83 -4.20
CA LYS A 142 8.06 -12.22 -4.11
C LYS A 142 8.92 -12.63 -5.31
N GLU A 143 8.81 -11.94 -6.45
CA GLU A 143 9.61 -12.25 -7.63
C GLU A 143 11.09 -11.88 -7.46
N TYR A 144 11.41 -10.99 -6.51
CA TYR A 144 12.76 -10.78 -6.02
C TYR A 144 13.19 -12.00 -5.19
N LYS A 145 13.61 -13.07 -5.87
CA LYS A 145 14.38 -14.15 -5.25
C LYS A 145 15.75 -13.60 -4.88
N TRP A 146 15.87 -13.11 -3.65
CA TRP A 146 17.15 -12.92 -2.96
C TRP A 146 17.82 -14.27 -2.72
#